data_AF-A0A1G5RXU0-F1
#
_entry.id   AF-A0A1G5RXU0-F1
#
_cell.length_a   1.000
_cell.length_b   1.000
_cell.length_c   1.000
_cell.angle_alpha   90.00
_cell.angle_beta   90.00
_cell.angle_gamma   90.00
#
_symmetry.space_group_name_H-M   'P 1'
#
loop_
_entity.id
_entity.type
_entity.pdbx_description
1 polymer ?
#
loop_
_entity_poly.entity_id
_entity_poly.type
_entity_poly.pdbx_seq_one_letter_code
_entity_poly.pdbx_strand_id
1 'polypeptide(L)'
;MKIFGQAALKIEPCPLCGKSGRPVGGITVRHLLLEAYREEATSEAYFMCMNEDCDVVYYETDGATSFTKQEIEVPIWFKRDANPRYACYCSHVTVEDVMDAVIHQGARTVSEVNRLTGAMKNANCKLNNPLGVCCHGVIQDVIDQGFARLKTGAE
;
A
#
# COMPACT_ATOMS: atom_id res chain seq x y z
N MET A 1 15.01 29.45 -29.72
CA MET A 1 14.63 28.32 -28.84
C MET A 1 14.97 28.68 -27.40
N LYS A 2 13.99 29.09 -26.61
CA LYS A 2 14.15 29.23 -25.15
C LYS A 2 13.53 28.00 -24.52
N ILE A 3 14.38 27.24 -23.86
CA ILE A 3 14.06 26.03 -23.11
C ILE A 3 13.25 26.50 -21.91
N PHE A 4 11.96 26.16 -21.86
CA PHE A 4 11.14 26.42 -20.68
C PHE A 4 11.69 25.56 -19.55
N GLY A 5 12.33 26.20 -18.56
CA GLY A 5 12.67 25.55 -17.31
C GLY A 5 11.38 25.13 -16.63
N GLN A 6 11.14 23.83 -16.53
CA GLN A 6 10.11 23.29 -15.65
C GLN A 6 10.55 23.55 -14.21
N ALA A 7 9.87 24.46 -13.53
CA ALA A 7 9.96 24.55 -12.08
C ALA A 7 9.49 23.19 -11.52
N ALA A 8 10.30 22.57 -10.66
CA ALA A 8 9.89 21.36 -9.97
C ALA A 8 8.63 21.66 -9.15
N LEU A 9 7.58 20.85 -9.33
CA LEU A 9 6.32 20.99 -8.61
C LEU A 9 6.61 20.76 -7.11
N LYS A 10 6.28 21.74 -6.27
CA LYS A 10 6.40 21.60 -4.82
C LYS A 10 5.32 20.63 -4.34
N ILE A 11 5.73 19.55 -3.69
CA ILE A 11 4.82 18.56 -3.11
C ILE A 11 4.53 19.00 -1.68
N GLU A 12 3.27 19.32 -1.40
CA GLU A 12 2.82 19.60 -0.04
C GLU A 12 2.78 18.31 0.79
N PRO A 13 3.00 18.39 2.12
CA PRO A 13 2.84 17.24 2.99
C PRO A 13 1.36 16.84 3.12
N CYS A 14 1.10 15.67 3.70
CA CYS A 14 -0.26 15.23 4.01
C CYS A 14 -1.03 16.35 4.76
N PRO A 15 -2.22 16.76 4.29
CA PRO A 15 -2.94 17.92 4.85
C PRO A 15 -3.44 17.68 6.28
N LEU A 16 -3.57 16.42 6.72
CA LEU A 16 -4.00 16.10 8.07
C LEU A 16 -2.85 15.98 9.07
N CYS A 17 -1.76 15.29 8.72
CA CYS A 17 -0.69 14.97 9.68
C CYS A 17 0.67 15.58 9.36
N GLY A 18 0.81 16.34 8.27
CA GLY A 18 2.04 17.04 7.90
C GLY A 18 3.23 16.16 7.49
N LYS A 19 3.04 14.83 7.35
CA LYS A 19 4.11 13.91 6.90
C LYS A 19 4.12 13.79 5.38
N SER A 20 5.31 13.61 4.80
CA SER A 20 5.46 13.32 3.36
C SER A 20 4.88 11.95 3.00
N GLY A 21 4.22 11.88 1.84
CA GLY A 21 3.67 10.67 1.29
C GLY A 21 4.53 10.03 0.19
N ARG A 22 4.10 8.85 -0.27
CA ARG A 22 4.71 8.13 -1.41
C ARG A 22 3.90 8.35 -2.68
N PRO A 23 4.52 8.57 -3.86
CA PRO A 23 3.77 8.79 -5.09
C PRO A 23 2.97 7.56 -5.52
N VAL A 24 1.73 7.78 -5.97
CA VAL A 24 0.79 6.76 -6.47
C VAL A 24 0.06 7.32 -7.70
N GLY A 25 -0.13 6.49 -8.72
CA GLY A 25 -0.82 6.90 -9.95
C GLY A 25 -2.34 7.05 -9.74
N GLY A 26 -2.96 8.02 -10.42
CA GLY A 26 -4.40 8.30 -10.30
C GLY A 26 -5.30 7.11 -10.66
N ILE A 27 -4.86 6.24 -11.57
CA ILE A 27 -5.58 5.00 -11.90
C ILE A 27 -5.70 4.05 -10.69
N THR A 28 -4.68 3.95 -9.84
CA THR A 28 -4.72 3.15 -8.62
C THR A 28 -5.72 3.76 -7.64
N VAL A 29 -5.64 5.07 -7.42
CA VAL A 29 -6.52 5.80 -6.51
C VAL A 29 -7.98 5.66 -6.93
N ARG A 30 -8.29 5.93 -8.21
CA ARG A 30 -9.65 5.77 -8.77
C ARG A 30 -10.20 4.35 -8.62
N HIS A 31 -9.37 3.33 -8.78
CA HIS A 31 -9.82 1.94 -8.68
C HIS A 31 -10.13 1.51 -7.24
N LEU A 32 -9.47 2.13 -6.25
CA LEU A 32 -9.60 1.77 -4.85
C LEU A 32 -10.58 2.66 -4.08
N LEU A 33 -11.02 3.78 -4.66
CA LEU A 33 -12.09 4.59 -4.10
C LEU A 33 -13.42 3.86 -4.20
N LEU A 34 -14.23 3.98 -3.15
CA LEU A 34 -15.65 3.64 -3.19
C LEU A 34 -16.29 4.39 -4.36
N GLU A 35 -17.22 3.72 -5.05
CA GLU A 35 -17.86 4.22 -6.27
C GLU A 35 -18.31 5.69 -6.17
N ALA A 36 -18.87 6.09 -5.03
CA ALA A 36 -19.36 7.44 -4.78
C ALA A 36 -18.30 8.56 -4.91
N TYR A 37 -17.02 8.24 -4.75
CA TYR A 37 -15.91 9.21 -4.72
C TYR A 37 -15.01 9.13 -5.96
N ARG A 38 -15.23 8.18 -6.87
CA ARG A 38 -14.31 7.93 -8.01
C ARG A 38 -14.19 9.13 -8.95
N GLU A 39 -15.28 9.85 -9.17
CA GLU A 39 -15.32 11.05 -10.03
C GLU A 39 -14.61 12.26 -9.40
N GLU A 40 -14.38 12.26 -8.09
CA GLU A 40 -13.61 13.30 -7.41
C GLU A 40 -12.10 13.15 -7.68
N ALA A 41 -11.64 11.93 -7.98
CA ALA A 41 -10.24 11.63 -8.22
C ALA A 41 -9.78 11.95 -9.67
N THR A 42 -9.71 13.25 -9.97
CA THR A 42 -9.42 13.77 -11.31
C THR A 42 -7.93 13.90 -11.66
N SER A 43 -7.02 13.96 -10.68
CA SER A 43 -5.57 14.03 -10.94
C SER A 43 -4.99 12.73 -11.49
N GLU A 44 -3.88 12.85 -12.22
CA GLU A 44 -3.08 11.72 -12.72
C GLU A 44 -2.09 11.17 -11.68
N ALA A 45 -1.82 11.93 -10.62
CA ALA A 45 -0.90 11.54 -9.56
C ALA A 45 -1.37 12.04 -8.19
N TYR A 46 -1.16 11.18 -7.20
CA TYR A 46 -1.44 11.40 -5.79
C TYR A 46 -0.25 10.97 -4.95
N PHE A 47 -0.34 11.25 -3.66
CA PHE A 47 0.58 10.77 -2.65
C PHE A 47 -0.18 9.96 -1.61
N MET A 48 0.36 8.81 -1.25
CA MET A 48 -0.13 7.99 -0.15
C MET A 48 0.50 8.43 1.17
N CYS A 49 -0.32 8.79 2.15
CA CYS A 49 0.16 9.08 3.50
C CYS A 49 0.54 7.78 4.23
N MET A 50 1.84 7.61 4.49
CA MET A 50 2.41 6.42 5.14
C MET A 50 2.33 6.46 6.68
N ASN A 51 1.65 7.45 7.26
CA ASN A 51 1.47 7.52 8.71
C ASN A 51 0.39 6.51 9.14
N GLU A 52 0.73 5.59 10.04
CA GLU A 52 -0.16 4.52 10.50
C GLU A 52 -1.40 5.05 11.25
N ASP A 53 -1.25 6.22 11.88
CA ASP A 53 -2.27 6.88 12.72
C ASP A 53 -3.10 7.95 11.99
N CYS A 54 -2.83 8.17 10.70
CA CYS A 54 -3.51 9.20 9.93
C CYS A 54 -4.66 8.59 9.13
N ASP A 55 -5.85 9.19 9.21
CA ASP A 55 -7.00 8.72 8.45
C ASP A 55 -6.90 9.01 6.95
N VAL A 56 -6.10 10.00 6.54
CA VAL A 56 -5.80 10.25 5.12
C VAL A 56 -5.03 9.06 4.55
N VAL A 57 -5.51 8.55 3.42
CA VAL A 57 -4.86 7.54 2.60
C VAL A 57 -4.17 8.20 1.42
N TYR A 58 -4.91 8.92 0.58
CA TYR A 58 -4.39 9.60 -0.61
C TYR A 58 -4.59 11.11 -0.52
N TYR A 59 -3.71 11.88 -1.13
CA TYR A 59 -3.86 13.32 -1.27
C TYR A 59 -3.15 13.83 -2.53
N GLU A 60 -3.63 14.93 -3.11
CA GLU A 60 -3.05 15.55 -4.30
C GLU A 60 -1.75 16.32 -3.97
N THR A 61 -0.99 16.69 -5.00
CA THR A 61 0.32 17.32 -4.82
C THR A 61 0.26 18.65 -4.05
N ASP A 62 -0.82 19.41 -4.24
CA ASP A 62 -1.06 20.69 -3.56
C ASP A 62 -1.90 20.54 -2.27
N GLY A 63 -2.32 19.31 -1.94
CA GLY A 63 -3.17 19.01 -0.80
C GLY A 63 -4.62 19.48 -0.92
N ALA A 64 -5.07 19.92 -2.10
CA ALA A 64 -6.43 20.42 -2.31
C ALA A 64 -7.49 19.33 -2.14
N THR A 65 -7.23 18.14 -2.70
CA THR A 65 -8.08 16.95 -2.57
C THR A 65 -7.38 15.88 -1.75
N SER A 66 -8.11 15.21 -0.86
CA SER A 66 -7.62 14.06 -0.10
C SER A 66 -8.72 13.05 0.17
N PHE A 67 -8.35 11.79 0.21
CA PHE A 67 -9.24 10.67 0.49
C PHE A 67 -8.78 9.93 1.76
N THR A 68 -9.74 9.60 2.60
CA THR A 68 -9.59 8.96 3.90
C THR A 68 -9.89 7.47 3.83
N LYS A 69 -9.54 6.72 4.88
CA LYS A 69 -9.83 5.28 4.98
C LYS A 69 -11.31 4.93 4.75
N GLN A 70 -12.23 5.82 5.10
CA GLN A 70 -13.68 5.58 4.95
C GLN A 70 -14.14 5.67 3.49
N GLU A 71 -13.32 6.26 2.62
CA GLU A 71 -13.61 6.48 1.20
C GLU A 71 -12.93 5.42 0.31
N ILE A 72 -12.10 4.53 0.89
CA ILE A 72 -11.38 3.47 0.20
C ILE A 72 -12.09 2.12 0.39
N GLU A 73 -12.19 1.33 -0.68
CA GLU A 73 -12.85 0.01 -0.70
C GLU A 73 -12.14 -1.06 0.14
N VAL A 74 -10.85 -0.89 0.40
CA VAL A 74 -9.99 -1.88 1.06
C VAL A 74 -9.24 -1.28 2.25
N PRO A 75 -8.99 -2.07 3.32
CA PRO A 75 -8.11 -1.65 4.40
C PRO A 75 -6.68 -1.46 3.90
N ILE A 76 -5.95 -0.50 4.47
CA ILE A 76 -4.57 -0.18 4.09
C ILE A 76 -3.61 -0.84 5.08
N TRP A 77 -2.87 -1.87 4.66
CA TRP A 77 -2.18 -2.84 5.53
C TRP A 77 -1.25 -2.29 6.62
N PHE A 78 -0.73 -1.07 6.45
CA PHE A 78 0.15 -0.41 7.41
C PHE A 78 -0.57 0.59 8.33
N LYS A 79 -1.87 0.87 8.12
CA LYS A 79 -2.66 1.65 9.07
C LYS A 79 -2.91 0.81 10.32
N ARG A 80 -2.84 1.44 11.50
CA ARG A 80 -2.87 0.74 12.80
C ARG A 80 -4.13 -0.11 12.98
N ASP A 81 -5.25 0.37 12.46
CA ASP A 81 -6.58 -0.24 12.55
C ASP A 81 -6.96 -1.10 11.33
N ALA A 82 -6.01 -1.39 10.43
CA ALA A 82 -6.28 -2.20 9.25
C ALA A 82 -6.65 -3.63 9.63
N ASN A 83 -7.83 -4.07 9.19
CA ASN A 83 -8.32 -5.42 9.38
C ASN A 83 -9.18 -5.87 8.18
N PRO A 84 -8.80 -6.92 7.44
CA PRO A 84 -7.53 -7.64 7.54
C PRO A 84 -6.33 -6.80 7.05
N ARG A 85 -5.11 -7.25 7.36
CA ARG A 85 -3.88 -6.65 6.83
C ARG A 85 -3.41 -7.46 5.62
N TYR A 86 -3.61 -6.94 4.42
CA TYR A 86 -3.19 -7.65 3.21
C TYR A 86 -1.69 -7.49 2.93
N ALA A 87 -1.00 -8.62 2.77
CA ALA A 87 0.33 -8.65 2.16
C ALA A 87 0.23 -8.66 0.62
N CYS A 88 -0.76 -9.34 0.05
CA CYS A 88 -1.07 -9.33 -1.39
C CYS A 88 -2.56 -9.09 -1.62
N TYR A 89 -2.90 -7.85 -2.03
CA TYR A 89 -4.27 -7.47 -2.35
C TYR A 89 -4.88 -8.27 -3.50
N CYS A 90 -4.09 -8.63 -4.52
CA CYS A 90 -4.62 -9.33 -5.70
C CYS A 90 -5.11 -10.76 -5.40
N SER A 91 -4.48 -11.43 -4.44
CA SER A 91 -4.80 -12.81 -4.05
C SER A 91 -5.47 -12.88 -2.67
N HIS A 92 -5.77 -11.74 -2.05
CA HIS A 92 -6.24 -11.63 -0.65
C HIS A 92 -5.40 -12.41 0.37
N VAL A 93 -4.08 -12.47 0.15
CA VAL A 93 -3.14 -13.06 1.13
C VAL A 93 -2.84 -12.02 2.20
N THR A 94 -3.03 -12.40 3.46
CA THR A 94 -2.83 -11.55 4.64
C THR A 94 -1.39 -11.57 5.14
N VAL A 95 -1.04 -10.62 6.00
CA VAL A 95 0.22 -10.63 6.75
C VAL A 95 0.31 -11.90 7.60
N GLU A 96 -0.81 -12.31 8.19
CA GLU A 96 -0.93 -13.51 9.01
C GLU A 96 -0.65 -14.79 8.20
N ASP A 97 -1.16 -14.89 6.96
CA ASP A 97 -0.87 -16.03 6.07
C ASP A 97 0.62 -16.12 5.72
N VAL A 98 1.27 -14.97 5.47
CA VAL A 98 2.72 -14.94 5.19
C VAL A 98 3.52 -15.32 6.44
N MET A 99 3.11 -14.84 7.62
CA MET A 99 3.74 -15.19 8.90
C MET A 99 3.60 -16.68 9.20
N ASP A 100 2.43 -17.27 8.99
CA ASP A 100 2.20 -18.71 9.15
C ASP A 100 3.10 -19.52 8.20
N ALA A 101 3.18 -19.13 6.93
CA ALA A 101 4.06 -19.77 5.96
C ALA A 101 5.53 -19.76 6.41
N VAL A 102 6.00 -18.67 7.05
CA VAL A 102 7.38 -18.53 7.50
C VAL A 102 7.64 -19.30 8.80
N ILE A 103 6.79 -19.13 9.80
CA ILE A 103 6.99 -19.67 11.16
C ILE A 103 6.68 -21.16 11.20
N HIS A 104 5.55 -21.58 10.62
CA HIS A 104 5.03 -22.93 10.78
C HIS A 104 5.32 -23.82 9.56
N GLN A 105 5.39 -23.25 8.36
CA GLN A 105 5.62 -24.03 7.13
C GLN A 105 7.06 -23.94 6.59
N GLY A 106 7.90 -23.12 7.24
CA GLY A 106 9.33 -23.06 6.94
C GLY A 106 9.71 -22.26 5.69
N ALA A 107 8.81 -21.44 5.13
CA ALA A 107 9.12 -20.56 4.00
C ALA A 107 10.24 -19.58 4.35
N ARG A 108 11.18 -19.37 3.43
CA ARG A 108 12.32 -18.46 3.61
C ARG A 108 12.44 -17.38 2.54
N THR A 109 11.70 -17.53 1.44
CA THR A 109 11.75 -16.63 0.29
C THR A 109 10.36 -16.23 -0.17
N VAL A 110 10.25 -15.08 -0.86
CA VAL A 110 8.99 -14.65 -1.47
C VAL A 110 8.44 -15.72 -2.42
N SER A 111 9.30 -16.44 -3.14
CA SER A 111 8.88 -17.53 -4.05
C SER A 111 8.18 -18.67 -3.29
N GLU A 112 8.74 -19.09 -2.15
CA GLU A 112 8.13 -20.13 -1.32
C GLU A 112 6.82 -19.66 -0.68
N VAL A 113 6.78 -18.42 -0.19
CA VAL A 113 5.53 -17.80 0.31
C VAL A 113 4.48 -17.78 -0.78
N ASN A 114 4.81 -17.35 -2.00
CA ASN A 114 3.88 -17.34 -3.12
C ASN A 114 3.35 -18.75 -3.44
N ARG A 115 4.23 -19.76 -3.40
CA ARG A 115 3.85 -21.16 -3.63
C ARG A 115 2.88 -21.68 -2.56
N LEU A 116 3.08 -21.33 -1.30
CA LEU A 116 2.28 -21.83 -0.17
C LEU A 116 0.96 -21.06 0.00
N THR A 117 0.97 -19.75 -0.20
CA THR A 117 -0.17 -18.87 0.07
C THR A 117 -1.01 -18.54 -1.18
N GLY A 118 -0.45 -18.72 -2.37
CA GLY A 118 -1.07 -18.26 -3.63
C GLY A 118 -0.92 -16.75 -3.88
N ALA A 119 -0.10 -16.04 -3.11
CA ALA A 119 0.25 -14.66 -3.38
C ALA A 119 0.81 -14.50 -4.81
N MET A 120 0.52 -13.36 -5.43
CA MET A 120 0.96 -12.99 -6.79
C MET A 120 0.44 -13.89 -7.93
N LYS A 121 -0.47 -14.86 -7.68
CA LYS A 121 -1.00 -15.77 -8.70
C LYS A 121 -1.81 -15.06 -9.81
N ASN A 122 -2.62 -14.06 -9.46
CA ASN A 122 -3.48 -13.30 -10.38
C ASN A 122 -3.15 -11.80 -10.30
N ALA A 123 -1.88 -11.44 -10.50
CA ALA A 123 -1.38 -10.10 -10.23
C ALA A 123 -2.03 -9.01 -11.11
N ASN A 124 -2.67 -8.05 -10.46
CA ASN A 124 -3.10 -6.77 -11.06
C ASN A 124 -2.77 -5.61 -10.10
N CYS A 125 -1.52 -5.58 -9.64
CA CYS A 125 -1.11 -4.72 -8.52
C CYS A 125 -1.27 -3.21 -8.81
N LYS A 126 -1.22 -2.82 -10.08
CA LYS A 126 -1.45 -1.43 -10.50
C LYS A 126 -2.85 -0.94 -10.11
N LEU A 127 -3.84 -1.84 -10.10
CA LEU A 127 -5.21 -1.51 -9.73
C LEU A 127 -5.48 -1.86 -8.27
N ASN A 128 -5.01 -3.02 -7.81
CA ASN A 128 -5.47 -3.58 -6.55
C ASN A 128 -4.56 -3.29 -5.35
N ASN A 129 -3.26 -2.99 -5.57
CA ASN A 129 -2.37 -2.64 -4.47
C ASN A 129 -2.50 -1.13 -4.20
N PRO A 130 -2.70 -0.69 -2.95
CA PRO A 130 -2.80 0.72 -2.64
C PRO A 130 -1.60 1.59 -3.04
N LEU A 131 -0.40 1.04 -3.17
CA LEU A 131 0.77 1.75 -3.74
C LEU A 131 0.87 1.69 -5.27
N GLY A 132 0.00 0.93 -5.94
CA GLY A 132 0.03 0.74 -7.39
C GLY A 132 1.24 -0.08 -7.89
N VAL A 133 1.96 -0.76 -6.99
CA VAL A 133 3.17 -1.55 -7.29
C VAL A 133 3.06 -2.98 -6.77
N CYS A 134 3.95 -3.85 -7.26
CA CYS A 134 4.00 -5.25 -6.84
C CYS A 134 4.16 -5.39 -5.32
N CYS A 135 3.44 -6.34 -4.72
CA CYS A 135 3.49 -6.64 -3.29
C CYS A 135 4.76 -7.36 -2.82
N HIS A 136 5.70 -7.66 -3.72
CA HIS A 136 6.96 -8.37 -3.40
C HIS A 136 7.67 -7.76 -2.18
N GLY A 137 7.81 -6.43 -2.11
CA GLY A 137 8.46 -5.74 -1.00
C GLY A 137 7.73 -5.95 0.33
N VAL A 138 6.40 -5.82 0.33
CA VAL A 138 5.59 -6.05 1.54
C VAL A 138 5.73 -7.50 2.02
N ILE A 139 5.71 -8.47 1.10
CA ILE A 139 5.91 -9.88 1.46
C ILE A 139 7.31 -10.09 2.04
N GLN A 140 8.35 -9.49 1.45
CA GLN A 140 9.72 -9.58 1.98
C GLN A 140 9.82 -8.98 3.39
N ASP A 141 9.21 -7.82 3.63
CA ASP A 141 9.19 -7.18 4.95
C ASP A 141 8.53 -8.09 6.02
N VAL A 142 7.48 -8.84 5.64
CA VAL A 142 6.81 -9.78 6.55
C VAL A 142 7.66 -11.05 6.77
N ILE A 143 8.37 -11.54 5.75
CA ILE A 143 9.34 -12.64 5.91
C ILE A 143 10.42 -12.25 6.93
N ASP A 144 10.97 -11.05 6.80
CA ASP A 144 12.03 -10.56 7.69
C ASP A 144 11.52 -10.42 9.14
N GLN A 145 10.28 -9.98 9.33
CA GLN A 145 9.60 -9.97 10.63
C GLN A 145 9.43 -11.38 11.20
N GLY A 146 9.02 -12.35 10.38
CA GLY A 146 8.91 -13.76 10.78
C GLY A 146 10.25 -14.32 11.25
N PHE A 147 11.35 -14.01 10.55
CA PHE A 147 12.69 -14.40 10.98
C PHE A 147 13.12 -13.74 12.28
N ALA A 148 12.77 -12.47 12.51
CA ALA A 148 13.03 -11.81 13.77
C ALA A 148 12.32 -12.54 14.93
N ARG A 149 11.04 -12.93 14.77
CA ARG A 149 10.30 -13.68 15.81
C ARG A 149 10.88 -15.06 16.11
N LEU A 150 11.28 -15.80 15.08
CA LEU A 150 11.93 -17.11 15.24
C LEU A 150 13.25 -17.01 16.03
N LYS A 151 14.00 -15.91 15.88
CA LYS A 151 15.26 -15.70 16.62
C LYS A 151 15.02 -15.34 18.09
N THR A 152 13.92 -14.66 18.39
CA THR A 152 13.61 -14.21 19.76
C THR A 152 12.84 -15.26 20.57
N GLY A 153 12.37 -16.35 19.96
CA GLY A 153 11.51 -17.35 20.62
C GLY A 153 10.16 -16.78 21.07
N ALA A 154 9.69 -15.72 20.40
CA ALA A 154 8.41 -15.10 20.71
C ALA A 154 7.33 -15.75 19.85
N GLU A 155 6.43 -16.50 20.51
CA GLU A 155 5.17 -16.98 19.93
C GLU A 155 4.16 -15.84 19.79
#